data_AF-A0AAV3NJ62-F1
#
_entry.id   AF-A0AAV3NJ62-F1
#
_cell.length_a   1.000
_cell.length_b   1.000
_cell.length_c   1.000
_cell.angle_alpha   90.00
_cell.angle_beta   90.00
_cell.angle_gamma   90.00
#
_symmetry.space_group_name_H-M   'P 1'
#
loop_
_entity.id
_entity.type
_entity.pdbx_description
1 polymer ?
#
loop_
_entity_poly.entity_id
_entity_poly.type
_entity_poly.pdbx_seq_one_letter_code
_entity_poly.pdbx_strand_id
1 'polypeptide(L)' 'MANLNMASILEKMTGKDKDYRYMATSDLLNELNKEGFKLDAEFEGKLSNVVLQQLDDAAGDVSGLAVKWFDCLLVRLL' A
#
# COMPACT_ATOMS: atom_id res chain seq x y z
N MET A 1 -14.91 6.24 8.07
CA MET A 1 -13.64 6.47 8.81
C MET A 1 -12.44 5.73 8.21
N ALA A 2 -12.61 4.76 7.30
CA ALA A 2 -11.49 4.04 6.65
C ALA A 2 -10.55 4.96 5.82
N ASN A 3 -11.09 6.00 5.16
CA ASN A 3 -10.28 6.88 4.29
C ASN A 3 -9.25 7.73 5.03
N LEU A 4 -9.49 8.08 6.30
CA LEU A 4 -8.53 8.81 7.12
C LEU A 4 -7.32 7.94 7.48
N ASN A 5 -7.53 6.63 7.66
CA ASN A 5 -6.47 5.68 7.95
C ASN A 5 -5.56 5.50 6.72
N MET A 6 -6.13 5.36 5.52
CA MET A 6 -5.33 5.23 4.29
C MET A 6 -4.42 6.43 4.01
N ALA A 7 -4.91 7.66 4.15
CA ALA A 7 -4.08 8.85 3.92
C ALA A 7 -2.83 8.84 4.83
N SER A 8 -3.01 8.53 6.12
CA SER A 8 -1.90 8.45 7.08
C SER A 8 -0.94 7.28 6.80
N ILE A 9 -1.43 6.17 6.26
CA ILE A 9 -0.60 5.02 5.85
C ILE A 9 0.26 5.44 4.65
N LEU A 10 -0.34 6.02 3.62
CA LEU A 10 0.37 6.43 2.40
C LEU A 10 1.47 7.46 2.69
N GLU A 11 1.23 8.42 3.59
CA GLU A 11 2.27 9.37 4.01
C GLU A 11 3.48 8.67 4.63
N LYS A 12 3.25 7.71 5.54
CA LYS A 12 4.32 6.96 6.23
C LYS A 12 5.13 6.09 5.27
N MET A 13 4.54 5.63 4.16
CA MET A 13 5.25 4.85 3.14
C MET A 13 6.32 5.66 2.42
N THR A 14 6.22 7.00 2.40
CA THR A 14 7.25 7.88 1.83
C THR A 14 8.29 8.34 2.86
N GLY A 15 8.22 7.83 4.08
CA GLY A 15 9.11 8.19 5.18
C GLY A 15 10.57 7.76 4.97
N LYS A 16 11.51 8.49 5.56
CA LYS A 16 12.95 8.14 5.49
C LYS A 16 13.30 6.87 6.27
N ASP A 17 12.54 6.57 7.32
CA ASP A 17 12.76 5.43 8.19
C ASP A 17 12.23 4.13 7.55
N LYS A 18 13.12 3.13 7.44
CA LYS A 18 12.80 1.84 6.83
C LYS A 18 11.67 1.12 7.57
N ASP A 19 11.68 1.14 8.90
CA ASP A 19 10.74 0.40 9.71
C ASP A 19 9.35 1.05 9.63
N TYR A 20 9.28 2.40 9.55
CA TYR A 20 8.02 3.07 9.23
C TYR A 20 7.48 2.71 7.84
N ARG A 21 8.34 2.66 6.82
CA ARG A 21 7.91 2.23 5.47
C ARG A 21 7.43 0.79 5.48
N TYR A 22 8.14 -0.11 6.14
CA TYR A 22 7.75 -1.51 6.27
C TYR A 22 6.41 -1.67 7.01
N MET A 23 6.25 -1.02 8.16
CA MET A 23 4.99 -1.04 8.92
C MET A 23 3.82 -0.51 8.08
N ALA A 24 3.99 0.63 7.41
CA ALA A 24 2.95 1.20 6.59
C ALA A 24 2.60 0.32 5.37
N THR A 25 3.61 -0.33 4.78
CA THR A 25 3.43 -1.32 3.70
C THR A 25 2.61 -2.53 4.22
N SER A 26 2.91 -3.02 5.42
CA SER A 26 2.14 -4.10 6.04
C SER A 26 0.71 -3.68 6.36
N ASP A 27 0.51 -2.49 6.91
CA ASP A 27 -0.82 -1.96 7.25
C ASP A 27 -1.69 -1.80 6.00
N LEU A 28 -1.11 -1.28 4.90
CA LEU A 28 -1.80 -1.16 3.63
C LEU A 28 -2.27 -2.53 3.12
N LEU A 29 -1.41 -3.56 3.16
CA LEU A 29 -1.80 -4.91 2.74
C LEU A 29 -3.01 -5.43 3.51
N ASN A 30 -3.01 -5.20 4.83
CA ASN A 30 -4.09 -5.63 5.69
C ASN A 30 -5.40 -4.89 5.38
N GLU A 31 -5.35 -3.59 5.09
CA GLU A 31 -6.52 -2.82 4.66
C GLU A 31 -7.07 -3.31 3.30
N LEU A 32 -6.20 -3.57 2.32
CA LEU A 32 -6.61 -4.08 1.00
C LEU A 32 -7.31 -5.45 1.10
N ASN A 33 -6.86 -6.30 2.02
CA ASN A 33 -7.42 -7.62 2.27
C ASN A 33 -8.73 -7.61 3.07
N LYS A 34 -9.20 -6.47 3.59
CA LYS A 34 -10.47 -6.42 4.30
C LYS A 34 -11.65 -6.68 3.36
N GLU A 35 -12.59 -7.48 3.83
CA GLU A 35 -13.87 -7.67 3.15
C GLU A 35 -14.63 -6.34 3.06
N GLY A 36 -15.18 -6.05 1.89
CA GLY A 36 -15.92 -4.80 1.64
C GLY A 36 -15.04 -3.55 1.45
N PHE A 37 -13.71 -3.71 1.36
CA PHE A 37 -12.83 -2.63 0.94
C PHE A 37 -13.22 -2.14 -0.47
N LYS A 38 -13.45 -0.82 -0.58
CA LYS A 38 -13.80 -0.12 -1.82
C LYS A 38 -12.75 0.96 -2.06
N LEU A 39 -12.16 0.96 -3.24
CA LEU A 39 -11.33 2.07 -3.70
C LEU A 39 -12.19 3.10 -4.41
N ASP A 40 -11.94 4.37 -4.11
CA ASP A 40 -12.44 5.50 -4.90
C ASP A 40 -11.43 5.81 -6.02
N ALA A 41 -11.89 6.34 -7.15
CA ALA A 41 -11.06 6.61 -8.33
C ALA A 41 -9.92 7.60 -8.04
N GLU A 42 -10.14 8.57 -7.14
CA GLU A 42 -9.06 9.48 -6.70
C GLU A 42 -7.97 8.73 -5.89
N PHE A 43 -8.39 7.73 -5.11
CA PHE A 43 -7.49 6.91 -4.30
C PHE A 43 -6.75 5.87 -5.15
N GLU A 44 -7.32 5.41 -6.27
CA GLU A 44 -6.62 4.49 -7.20
C GLU A 44 -5.33 5.10 -7.69
N GLY A 45 -5.37 6.34 -8.19
CA GLY A 45 -4.16 7.01 -8.70
C GLY A 45 -3.07 7.17 -7.64
N LYS A 46 -3.45 7.56 -6.41
CA LYS A 46 -2.50 7.70 -5.29
C LYS A 46 -1.94 6.35 -4.86
N LEU A 47 -2.80 5.33 -4.75
CA LEU A 47 -2.40 3.98 -4.38
C LEU A 47 -1.41 3.40 -5.40
N SER A 48 -1.72 3.48 -6.70
CA SER A 48 -0.83 2.98 -7.76
C SER A 48 0.55 3.62 -7.71
N ASN A 49 0.63 4.94 -7.52
CA ASN A 49 1.92 5.64 -7.39
C ASN A 49 2.73 5.14 -6.19
N VAL A 50 2.08 4.99 -5.03
CA VAL A 50 2.75 4.52 -3.81
C VAL A 50 3.17 3.06 -3.93
N VAL A 51 2.36 2.22 -4.58
CA VAL A 51 2.72 0.82 -4.86
C VAL A 51 3.98 0.73 -5.71
N LEU A 52 4.05 1.50 -6.81
CA LEU A 52 5.24 1.55 -7.66
C LEU A 52 6.47 2.02 -6.89
N GLN A 53 6.32 3.03 -6.02
CA GLN A 53 7.40 3.51 -5.18
C GLN A 53 7.92 2.44 -4.21
N GLN A 54 7.03 1.66 -3.58
CA GLN A 54 7.47 0.61 -2.66
C GLN A 54 8.07 -0.60 -3.37
N LEU A 55 7.65 -0.90 -4.60
CA LEU A 55 8.30 -1.92 -5.42
C LEU A 55 9.73 -1.54 -5.79
N ASP A 56 10.00 -0.24 -5.95
CA ASP A 56 11.33 0.32 -6.20
C ASP A 56 12.06 0.76 -4.91
N ASP A 57 11.59 0.34 -3.73
CA ASP A 57 12.25 0.69 -2.47
C ASP A 57 13.65 0.09 -2.41
N ALA A 58 14.62 0.91 -1.97
CA ALA A 58 16.01 0.47 -1.80
C ALA A 58 16.16 -0.67 -0.77
N ALA A 59 15.19 -0.80 0.14
CA ALA A 59 15.15 -1.87 1.13
C ALA A 59 14.38 -3.10 0.59
N GLY A 60 15.10 -4.20 0.36
CA GLY A 60 14.56 -5.43 -0.24
C GLY A 60 13.45 -6.11 0.58
N ASP A 61 13.40 -5.88 1.90
CA ASP A 61 12.34 -6.36 2.79
C ASP A 61 11.02 -5.60 2.54
N VAL A 62 11.10 -4.29 2.31
CA VAL A 62 9.96 -3.44 1.97
C VAL A 62 9.42 -3.76 0.58
N SER A 63 10.30 -3.83 -0.43
CA SER A 63 9.88 -4.15 -1.80
C SER A 63 9.37 -5.59 -1.94
N GLY A 64 9.98 -6.55 -1.23
CA GLY A 64 9.48 -7.92 -1.16
C GLY A 64 8.08 -8.04 -0.53
N LEU A 65 7.74 -7.16 0.43
CA LEU A 65 6.40 -7.09 0.98
C LEU A 65 5.40 -6.47 0.00
N ALA A 66 5.80 -5.42 -0.73
CA ALA A 66 4.98 -4.76 -1.75
C ALA A 66 4.58 -5.70 -2.90
N VAL A 67 5.45 -6.66 -3.28
CA VAL A 67 5.12 -7.67 -4.31
C VAL A 67 3.89 -8.50 -3.95
N LYS A 68 3.63 -8.75 -2.66
CA LYS A 68 2.46 -9.53 -2.21
C LYS A 68 1.13 -8.83 -2.50
N TRP A 69 1.15 -7.54 -2.81
CA TRP A 69 -0.07 -6.80 -3.14
C TRP A 69 -0.56 -7.10 -4.54
N PHE A 70 0.30 -7.58 -5.44
CA PHE A 70 -0.13 -7.96 -6.78
C PHE A 70 -1.24 -9.00 -6.72
N ASP A 71 -1.16 -9.99 -5.83
CA ASP A 71 -2.23 -10.98 -5.65
C ASP A 71 -3.56 -10.33 -5.19
N CYS A 72 -3.50 -9.30 -4.33
CA CYS A 72 -4.68 -8.62 -3.83
C CYS A 72 -5.31 -7.66 -4.87
N LEU A 73 -4.47 -7.01 -5.68
CA LEU A 73 -4.89 -6.02 -6.68
C LEU A 73 -5.31 -6.67 -8.00
N LEU A 74 -4.59 -7.70 -8.49
CA LEU A 74 -4.93 -8.39 -9.75
C LEU A 74 -6.25 -9.14 -9.66
N VAL A 75 -6.52 -9.81 -8.52
CA VAL A 75 -7.79 -10.54 -8.32
C VAL A 75 -9.01 -9.60 -8.34
N ARG A 76 -8.81 -8.29 -8.15
CA ARG A 76 -9.88 -7.30 -8.14
C ARG A 76 -10.11 -6.59 -9.48
N LEU A 77 -9.20 -6.76 -10.44
CA LEU A 77 -9.29 -6.21 -11.80
C LEU A 77 -9.82 -7.21 -12.84
N LEU A 78 -10.03 -8.48 -12.44
CA LEU A 78 -10.63 -9.57 -13.23
C LEU A 78 -12.03 -9.90 -12.72
#